data_AF-A0A5C4T233-F1
#
_entry.id   AF-A0A5C4T233-F1
#
_cell.length_a   1.000
_cell.length_b   1.000
_cell.length_c   1.000
_cell.angle_alpha   90.00
_cell.angle_beta   90.00
_cell.angle_gamma   90.00
#
_symmetry.space_group_name_H-M   'P 1'
#
loop_
_entity.id
_entity.type
_entity.pdbx_description
1 polymer ?
#
loop_
_entity_poly.entity_id
_entity_poly.type
_entity_poly.pdbx_seq_one_letter_code
_entity_poly.pdbx_strand_id
1 'polypeptide(L)'
;MKWWNKAFSLNDIKYYWLLVLSIVLCGAFVYWDRMDSPDKTLWLSVGYGASFGLAVLWSGANYVGHIRINAMYRKHNDIQAYVEQLAMNDEDKMELRNYLEDYTQDLMSQGKTKEQATAEAISQFKVKELLSLSKHTSLFDLHAHHYLLGWAAVAFVLLLLLELLDGLLFSHSLLTMIVESILAAYGAAFIMLFFIYKVLDVWVYRKLNSHLS
;
A
#
# COMPACT_ATOMS: atom_id res chain seq x y z
N MET A 1 -11.65 10.05 -14.09
CA MET A 1 -10.98 8.73 -14.21
C MET A 1 -11.68 7.77 -13.25
N LYS A 2 -12.33 6.72 -13.77
CA LYS A 2 -13.42 5.98 -13.10
C LYS A 2 -12.90 5.21 -11.87
N TRP A 3 -13.58 5.38 -10.73
CA TRP A 3 -13.30 4.72 -9.43
C TRP A 3 -13.05 3.20 -9.54
N TRP A 4 -13.74 2.56 -10.49
CA TRP A 4 -13.54 1.16 -10.89
C TRP A 4 -12.07 0.79 -11.18
N ASN A 5 -11.30 1.65 -11.86
CA ASN A 5 -9.90 1.34 -12.18
C ASN A 5 -9.01 1.31 -10.92
N LYS A 6 -9.39 2.03 -9.85
CA LYS A 6 -8.68 2.03 -8.57
C LYS A 6 -9.10 0.85 -7.68
N ALA A 7 -10.36 0.43 -7.74
CA ALA A 7 -10.86 -0.69 -6.95
C ALA A 7 -10.42 -2.06 -7.52
N PHE A 8 -10.22 -2.19 -8.83
CA PHE A 8 -9.89 -3.47 -9.48
C PHE A 8 -8.45 -3.55 -10.01
N SER A 9 -7.54 -2.70 -9.50
CA SER A 9 -6.13 -2.71 -9.93
C SER A 9 -5.40 -3.92 -9.36
N LEU A 10 -4.99 -4.85 -10.24
CA LEU A 10 -4.07 -5.94 -9.89
C LEU A 10 -2.65 -5.41 -9.61
N ASN A 11 -2.27 -4.30 -10.22
CA ASN A 11 -0.94 -3.69 -10.06
C ASN A 11 -0.70 -3.13 -8.65
N ASP A 12 -1.80 -2.95 -7.90
CA ASP A 12 -1.77 -2.47 -6.53
C ASP A 12 -1.54 -3.62 -5.55
N ILE A 13 -1.69 -4.89 -5.93
CA ILE A 13 -1.30 -6.02 -5.07
C ILE A 13 0.22 -6.18 -5.14
N LYS A 14 0.93 -5.86 -4.05
CA LYS A 14 2.37 -6.12 -3.92
C LYS A 14 2.61 -7.53 -3.40
N TYR A 15 3.68 -8.16 -3.89
CA TYR A 15 4.11 -9.50 -3.48
C TYR A 15 2.99 -10.57 -3.59
N TYR A 16 2.17 -10.51 -4.64
CA TYR A 16 0.99 -11.38 -4.83
C TYR A 16 1.30 -12.89 -4.70
N TRP A 17 2.53 -13.32 -5.00
CA TRP A 17 2.94 -14.71 -4.89
C TRP A 17 2.82 -15.26 -3.45
N LEU A 18 3.06 -14.44 -2.42
CA LEU A 18 2.88 -14.85 -1.01
C LEU A 18 1.41 -15.10 -0.68
N LEU A 19 0.52 -14.25 -1.20
CA LEU A 19 -0.92 -14.38 -1.05
C LEU A 19 -1.42 -15.65 -1.74
N VAL A 20 -1.00 -15.88 -2.99
CA VAL A 20 -1.36 -17.10 -3.75
C VAL A 20 -0.86 -18.35 -3.02
N LEU A 21 0.38 -18.34 -2.54
CA LEU A 21 0.95 -19.46 -1.78
C LEU A 21 0.14 -19.74 -0.51
N SER A 22 -0.23 -18.69 0.22
CA SER A 22 -1.09 -18.79 1.42
C SER A 22 -2.45 -19.42 1.09
N ILE A 23 -3.12 -18.96 0.03
CA ILE A 23 -4.42 -19.48 -0.40
C ILE A 23 -4.33 -20.96 -0.80
N VAL A 24 -3.31 -21.32 -1.58
CA VAL A 24 -3.10 -22.70 -2.04
C VAL A 24 -2.83 -23.63 -0.87
N LEU A 25 -1.99 -23.22 0.09
CA LEU A 25 -1.73 -24.00 1.29
C LEU A 25 -2.99 -24.15 2.15
N CYS A 26 -3.75 -23.07 2.33
CA CYS A 26 -5.01 -23.11 3.06
C CYS A 26 -5.96 -24.13 2.42
N GLY A 27 -6.17 -24.07 1.11
CA GLY A 27 -7.01 -25.03 0.38
C GLY A 27 -6.51 -26.47 0.48
N ALA A 28 -5.20 -26.70 0.40
CA ALA A 28 -4.61 -28.02 0.55
C ALA A 28 -4.86 -28.61 1.96
N PHE A 29 -4.73 -27.78 3.01
CA PHE A 29 -4.99 -28.23 4.38
C PHE A 29 -6.48 -28.42 4.67
N VAL A 30 -7.38 -27.58 4.14
CA VAL A 30 -8.84 -27.86 4.21
C VAL A 30 -9.18 -29.15 3.49
N TYR A 31 -8.59 -29.39 2.31
CA TYR A 31 -8.80 -30.64 1.58
C TYR A 31 -8.32 -31.85 2.39
N TRP A 32 -7.12 -31.78 2.98
CA TRP A 32 -6.58 -32.85 3.83
C TRP A 32 -7.49 -33.09 5.04
N ASP A 33 -7.84 -32.04 5.77
CA ASP A 33 -8.71 -32.08 6.96
C ASP A 33 -10.03 -32.81 6.70
N ARG A 34 -10.56 -32.72 5.47
CA ARG A 34 -11.80 -33.39 5.06
C ARG A 34 -11.63 -34.81 4.54
N MET A 35 -10.41 -35.22 4.21
CA MET A 35 -10.09 -36.55 3.69
C MET A 35 -9.53 -37.52 4.75
N ASP A 36 -8.91 -37.00 5.82
CA ASP A 36 -8.21 -37.81 6.83
C ASP A 36 -9.00 -37.83 8.16
N SER A 37 -8.82 -38.89 8.95
CA SER A 37 -9.47 -39.03 10.27
C SER A 37 -8.95 -37.97 11.27
N PRO A 38 -9.74 -37.56 12.27
CA PRO A 38 -9.46 -36.44 13.19
C PRO A 38 -8.20 -36.57 14.09
N ASP A 39 -7.42 -37.64 13.91
CA ASP A 39 -6.37 -38.09 14.83
C ASP A 39 -5.05 -37.32 14.64
N LYS A 40 -4.93 -36.47 13.59
CA LYS A 40 -3.72 -35.69 13.25
C LYS A 40 -3.90 -34.18 13.46
N THR A 41 -4.60 -33.79 14.52
CA THR A 41 -4.94 -32.38 14.83
C THR A 41 -3.73 -31.43 14.85
N LEU A 42 -2.56 -31.90 15.29
CA LEU A 42 -1.34 -31.05 15.39
C LEU A 42 -0.83 -30.61 14.02
N TRP A 43 -0.72 -31.53 13.05
CA TRP A 43 -0.21 -31.21 11.71
C TRP A 43 -1.14 -30.29 10.94
N LEU A 44 -2.45 -30.49 11.08
CA LEU A 44 -3.47 -29.61 10.53
C LEU A 44 -3.37 -28.20 11.13
N SER A 45 -3.23 -28.10 12.45
CA SER A 45 -3.07 -26.82 13.15
C SER A 45 -1.82 -26.06 12.69
N VAL A 46 -0.70 -26.76 12.53
CA VAL A 46 0.55 -26.18 11.98
C VAL A 46 0.35 -25.74 10.53
N GLY A 47 -0.35 -26.53 9.72
CA GLY A 47 -0.65 -26.20 8.33
C GLY A 47 -1.51 -24.96 8.16
N TYR A 48 -2.61 -24.87 8.92
CA TYR A 48 -3.44 -23.67 8.98
C TYR A 48 -2.66 -22.47 9.50
N GLY A 49 -1.90 -22.65 10.59
CA GLY A 49 -1.05 -21.59 11.16
C GLY A 49 -0.01 -21.07 10.16
N ALA A 50 0.64 -21.94 9.40
CA ALA A 50 1.58 -21.56 8.35
C ALA A 50 0.89 -20.80 7.21
N SER A 51 -0.29 -21.28 6.78
CA SER A 51 -1.07 -20.64 5.72
C SER A 51 -1.49 -19.22 6.12
N PHE A 52 -2.04 -19.04 7.32
CA PHE A 52 -2.40 -17.73 7.85
C PHE A 52 -1.18 -16.86 8.14
N GLY A 53 -0.09 -17.45 8.65
CA GLY A 53 1.18 -16.75 8.86
C GLY A 53 1.71 -16.13 7.56
N LEU A 54 1.63 -16.86 6.44
CA LEU A 54 1.98 -16.32 5.12
C LEU A 54 1.04 -15.19 4.67
N ALA A 55 -0.27 -15.26 4.95
CA ALA A 55 -1.19 -14.16 4.67
C ALA A 55 -0.85 -12.91 5.49
N VAL A 56 -0.50 -13.08 6.76
CA VAL A 56 -0.06 -11.99 7.64
C VAL A 56 1.24 -11.37 7.12
N LEU A 57 2.24 -12.19 6.78
CA LEU A 57 3.50 -11.73 6.19
C LEU A 57 3.26 -10.98 4.88
N TRP A 58 2.40 -11.51 4.00
CA TRP A 58 1.98 -10.82 2.79
C TRP A 58 1.37 -9.47 3.13
N SER A 59 0.44 -9.39 4.09
CA SER A 59 -0.21 -8.12 4.43
C SER A 59 0.78 -7.05 4.89
N GLY A 60 1.75 -7.42 5.74
CA GLY A 60 2.79 -6.49 6.20
C GLY A 60 3.69 -6.03 5.05
N ALA A 61 4.20 -6.98 4.25
CA ALA A 61 5.05 -6.67 3.10
C ALA A 61 4.31 -5.82 2.06
N ASN A 62 3.04 -6.12 1.83
CA ASN A 62 2.19 -5.41 0.91
C ASN A 62 1.94 -3.96 1.37
N TYR A 63 1.63 -3.74 2.65
CA TYR A 63 1.50 -2.40 3.23
C TYR A 63 2.80 -1.60 3.08
N VAL A 64 3.94 -2.16 3.49
CA VAL A 64 5.25 -1.50 3.37
C VAL A 64 5.58 -1.17 1.91
N GLY A 65 5.25 -2.07 0.98
CA GLY A 65 5.45 -1.85 -0.46
C GLY A 65 4.63 -0.70 -1.05
N HIS A 66 3.61 -0.21 -0.33
CA HIS A 66 2.82 0.96 -0.71
C HIS A 66 3.29 2.26 -0.07
N ILE A 67 4.09 2.20 1.00
CA ILE A 67 4.67 3.40 1.61
C ILE A 67 5.67 3.98 0.61
N ARG A 68 5.32 5.12 0.01
CA ARG A 68 6.21 5.87 -0.90
C ARG A 68 6.64 7.16 -0.25
N ILE A 69 7.94 7.44 -0.30
CA ILE A 69 8.47 8.77 0.00
C ILE A 69 7.85 9.74 -1.00
N ASN A 70 7.29 10.84 -0.49
CA ASN A 70 6.64 11.85 -1.32
C ASN A 70 7.60 12.35 -2.41
N ALA A 71 7.11 12.55 -3.63
CA ALA A 71 7.89 12.98 -4.79
C ALA A 71 8.67 14.28 -4.54
N MET A 72 8.19 15.15 -3.64
CA MET A 72 8.92 16.34 -3.17
C MET A 72 10.30 16.03 -2.58
N TYR A 73 10.45 14.86 -1.94
CA TYR A 73 11.73 14.38 -1.39
C TYR A 73 12.54 13.57 -2.40
N ARG A 74 12.00 13.27 -3.58
CA ARG A 74 12.71 12.50 -4.61
C ARG A 74 13.34 13.38 -5.69
N LYS A 75 12.85 14.62 -5.87
CA LYS A 75 13.34 15.56 -6.89
C LYS A 75 14.16 16.71 -6.28
N HIS A 76 15.33 16.38 -5.73
CA HIS A 76 16.28 17.40 -5.22
C HIS A 76 17.09 18.10 -6.32
N ASN A 77 16.87 17.78 -7.59
CA ASN A 77 17.70 18.28 -8.69
C ASN A 77 16.98 19.30 -9.59
N ASP A 78 15.76 19.72 -9.22
CA ASP A 78 14.94 20.61 -10.03
C ASP A 78 14.24 21.66 -9.13
N ILE A 79 14.77 22.88 -9.18
CA ILE A 79 14.31 24.05 -8.41
C ILE A 79 12.88 24.41 -8.80
N GLN A 80 12.57 24.38 -10.10
CA GLN A 80 11.25 24.72 -10.60
C GLN A 80 10.20 23.73 -10.08
N ALA A 81 10.49 22.43 -10.17
CA ALA A 81 9.61 21.39 -9.65
C ALA A 81 9.45 21.46 -8.12
N TYR A 82 10.46 21.92 -7.38
CA TYR A 82 10.40 22.13 -5.93
C TYR A 82 9.49 23.30 -5.56
N VAL A 83 9.71 24.47 -6.16
CA VAL A 83 8.97 25.71 -5.86
C VAL A 83 7.49 25.62 -6.23
N GLU A 84 7.15 24.96 -7.34
CA GLU A 84 5.76 24.82 -7.79
C GLU A 84 4.88 24.05 -6.79
N GLN A 85 5.47 23.18 -5.96
CA GLN A 85 4.78 22.37 -4.95
C GLN A 85 4.47 23.13 -3.66
N LEU A 86 5.07 24.31 -3.46
CA LEU A 86 4.82 25.14 -2.28
C LEU A 86 3.45 25.85 -2.40
N ALA A 87 2.75 25.99 -1.26
CA ALA A 87 1.49 26.70 -1.13
C ALA A 87 1.72 28.20 -0.92
N MET A 88 2.39 28.83 -1.88
CA MET A 88 2.68 30.27 -1.90
C MET A 88 2.02 30.92 -3.12
N ASN A 89 1.90 32.24 -3.12
CA ASN A 89 1.42 32.98 -4.29
C ASN A 89 2.46 32.87 -5.43
N ASP A 90 2.08 33.23 -6.66
CA ASP A 90 2.97 33.08 -7.82
C ASP A 90 4.17 34.04 -7.79
N GLU A 91 4.05 35.17 -7.10
CA GLU A 91 5.10 36.18 -6.96
C GLU A 91 6.21 35.71 -6.01
N ASP A 92 5.84 35.23 -4.81
CA ASP A 92 6.74 34.63 -3.83
C ASP A 92 7.44 33.38 -4.40
N LYS A 93 6.73 32.61 -5.24
CA LYS A 93 7.33 31.47 -5.94
C LYS A 93 8.41 31.92 -6.91
N MET A 94 8.15 32.97 -7.67
CA MET A 94 9.12 33.52 -8.61
C MET A 94 10.36 34.04 -7.87
N GLU A 95 10.16 34.75 -6.76
CA GLU A 95 11.24 35.25 -5.92
C GLU A 95 12.09 34.10 -5.34
N LEU A 96 11.44 33.09 -4.77
CA LEU A 96 12.12 31.92 -4.21
C LEU A 96 12.88 31.13 -5.29
N ARG A 97 12.33 31.00 -6.49
CA ARG A 97 13.00 30.35 -7.61
C ARG A 97 14.29 31.08 -7.96
N ASN A 98 14.21 32.39 -8.15
CA ASN A 98 15.38 33.21 -8.48
C ASN A 98 16.45 33.11 -7.38
N TYR A 99 16.06 33.18 -6.12
CA TYR A 99 16.96 33.01 -4.99
C TYR A 99 17.70 31.65 -5.02
N LEU A 100 16.95 30.56 -5.23
CA LEU A 100 17.54 29.21 -5.29
C LEU A 100 18.44 29.03 -6.51
N GLU A 101 18.10 29.64 -7.64
CA GLU A 101 18.93 29.63 -8.86
C GLU A 101 20.25 30.39 -8.63
N ASP A 102 20.19 31.57 -8.04
CA ASP A 102 21.37 32.38 -7.72
C ASP A 102 22.28 31.66 -6.73
N TYR A 103 21.72 31.10 -5.65
CA TYR A 103 22.49 30.32 -4.67
C TYR A 103 23.10 29.04 -5.29
N THR A 104 22.40 28.42 -6.24
CA THR A 104 22.93 27.26 -6.98
C THR A 104 24.13 27.68 -7.86
N GLN A 105 24.06 28.84 -8.53
CA GLN A 105 25.18 29.37 -9.31
C GLN A 105 26.40 29.65 -8.43
N ASP A 106 26.18 30.20 -7.23
CA ASP A 106 27.27 30.43 -6.27
C ASP A 106 27.94 29.12 -5.86
N LEU A 107 27.17 28.07 -5.56
CA LEU A 107 27.71 26.75 -5.22
C LEU A 107 28.43 26.09 -6.41
N MET A 108 27.95 26.30 -7.64
CA MET A 108 28.65 25.86 -8.85
C MET A 108 29.97 26.60 -9.03
N SER A 109 30.02 27.90 -8.74
CA SER A 109 31.25 28.71 -8.77
C SER A 109 32.29 28.23 -7.74
N GLN A 110 31.84 27.61 -6.65
CA GLN A 110 32.68 26.97 -5.63
C GLN A 110 33.14 25.55 -6.01
N GLY A 111 32.86 25.10 -7.24
CA GLY A 111 33.33 23.82 -7.77
C GLY A 111 32.39 22.64 -7.58
N LYS A 112 31.15 22.87 -7.10
CA LYS A 112 30.14 21.80 -7.03
C LYS A 112 29.54 21.52 -8.40
N THR A 113 29.15 20.27 -8.65
CA THR A 113 28.37 19.96 -9.86
C THR A 113 26.98 20.60 -9.74
N LYS A 114 26.34 20.89 -10.87
CA LYS A 114 24.97 21.45 -10.89
C LYS A 114 23.99 20.63 -10.04
N GLU A 115 24.09 19.31 -10.08
CA GLU A 115 23.24 18.40 -9.29
C GLU A 115 23.52 18.53 -7.79
N GLN A 116 24.78 18.57 -7.38
CA GLN A 116 25.16 18.76 -5.98
C GLN A 116 24.76 20.15 -5.46
N ALA A 117 25.01 21.19 -6.25
CA ALA A 117 24.66 22.57 -5.94
C ALA A 117 23.14 22.73 -5.77
N THR A 118 22.35 22.15 -6.68
CA THR A 118 20.89 22.22 -6.63
C THR A 118 20.33 21.47 -5.42
N ALA A 119 20.85 20.26 -5.17
CA ALA A 119 20.42 19.46 -4.01
C ALA A 119 20.75 20.15 -2.69
N GLU A 120 21.88 20.84 -2.63
CA GLU A 120 22.31 21.58 -1.44
C GLU A 120 21.56 22.90 -1.26
N ALA A 121 21.27 23.62 -2.34
CA ALA A 121 20.39 24.79 -2.31
C ALA A 121 19.01 24.44 -1.75
N ILE A 122 18.40 23.37 -2.27
CA ILE A 122 17.10 22.89 -1.81
C ILE A 122 17.16 22.37 -0.37
N SER A 123 18.26 21.73 0.05
CA SER A 123 18.39 21.19 1.41
C SER A 123 18.61 22.27 2.47
N GLN A 124 19.42 23.29 2.17
CA GLN A 124 19.60 24.49 3.00
C GLN A 124 18.27 25.23 3.19
N PHE A 125 17.46 25.31 2.13
CA PHE A 125 16.16 26.00 2.18
C PHE A 125 15.02 25.15 2.76
N LYS A 126 15.21 23.84 2.96
CA LYS A 126 14.26 22.92 3.61
C LYS A 126 14.18 23.13 5.14
N VAL A 127 14.30 24.37 5.62
CA VAL A 127 14.08 24.69 7.04
C VAL A 127 12.61 24.41 7.39
N LYS A 128 12.39 23.89 8.61
CA LYS A 128 11.11 23.43 9.21
C LYS A 128 9.86 24.25 8.84
N GLU A 129 10.02 25.54 8.59
CA GLU A 129 8.95 26.49 8.28
C GLU A 129 8.25 26.23 6.93
N LEU A 130 8.96 25.81 5.88
CA LEU A 130 8.34 25.55 4.56
C LEU A 130 7.61 24.20 4.47
N LEU A 131 7.89 23.26 5.37
CA LEU A 131 7.10 22.03 5.48
C LEU A 131 5.66 22.32 5.91
N SER A 132 5.45 23.40 6.66
CA SER A 132 4.11 23.89 7.02
C SER A 132 3.37 24.55 5.83
N LEU A 133 4.14 25.05 4.85
CA LEU A 133 3.65 25.73 3.66
C LEU A 133 3.59 24.82 2.42
N SER A 134 3.94 23.53 2.55
CA SER A 134 3.78 22.55 1.48
C SER A 134 2.29 22.26 1.24
N LYS A 135 1.83 22.25 -0.02
CA LYS A 135 0.48 21.75 -0.36
C LYS A 135 0.28 20.27 0.03
N HIS A 136 1.38 19.55 0.21
CA HIS A 136 1.43 18.16 0.67
C HIS A 136 2.26 18.06 1.95
N THR A 137 1.61 18.24 3.09
CA THR A 137 2.25 18.23 4.42
C THR A 137 2.79 16.85 4.84
N SER A 138 2.47 15.77 4.12
CA SER A 138 2.93 14.42 4.46
C SER A 138 4.26 14.05 3.77
N LEU A 139 5.24 13.64 4.57
CA LEU A 139 6.53 13.07 4.10
C LEU A 139 6.34 11.84 3.21
N PHE A 140 5.26 11.09 3.44
CA PHE A 140 4.90 9.90 2.68
C PHE A 140 3.57 10.12 1.96
N ASP A 141 3.49 9.60 0.75
CA ASP A 141 2.23 9.45 0.03
C ASP A 141 1.64 8.09 0.43
N LEU A 142 0.58 8.13 1.26
CA LEU A 142 -0.10 6.94 1.74
C LEU A 142 -1.10 6.51 0.67
N HIS A 143 -0.84 5.38 0.05
CA HIS A 143 -1.64 4.88 -1.07
C HIS A 143 -3.05 4.53 -0.61
N ALA A 144 -4.07 4.98 -1.33
CA ALA A 144 -5.44 4.58 -1.03
C ALA A 144 -5.64 3.09 -1.31
N HIS A 145 -5.88 2.28 -0.27
CA HIS A 145 -5.97 0.82 -0.35
C HIS A 145 -7.33 0.28 -0.83
N HIS A 146 -8.05 1.03 -1.69
CA HIS A 146 -9.39 0.66 -2.16
C HIS A 146 -9.43 -0.65 -2.96
N TYR A 147 -8.30 -1.12 -3.48
CA TYR A 147 -8.25 -2.41 -4.17
C TYR A 147 -8.65 -3.58 -3.26
N LEU A 148 -8.38 -3.50 -1.95
CA LEU A 148 -8.78 -4.53 -1.00
C LEU A 148 -10.32 -4.69 -0.95
N LEU A 149 -11.05 -3.57 -1.01
CA LEU A 149 -12.51 -3.60 -1.08
C LEU A 149 -13.01 -4.12 -2.42
N GLY A 150 -12.31 -3.80 -3.52
CA GLY A 150 -12.65 -4.37 -4.84
C GLY A 150 -12.49 -5.88 -4.87
N TRP A 151 -11.37 -6.41 -4.35
CA TRP A 151 -11.16 -7.85 -4.25
C TRP A 151 -12.09 -8.56 -3.27
N ALA A 152 -12.44 -7.90 -2.15
CA ALA A 152 -13.50 -8.40 -1.27
C ALA A 152 -14.85 -8.48 -1.98
N ALA A 153 -15.20 -7.47 -2.79
CA ALA A 153 -16.43 -7.48 -3.58
C ALA A 153 -16.42 -8.59 -4.64
N VAL A 154 -15.28 -8.82 -5.32
CA VAL A 154 -15.12 -9.98 -6.23
C VAL A 154 -15.35 -11.29 -5.49
N ALA A 155 -14.73 -11.47 -4.33
CA ALA A 155 -14.87 -12.68 -3.53
C ALA A 155 -16.33 -12.92 -3.12
N PHE A 156 -17.03 -11.85 -2.69
CA PHE A 156 -18.44 -11.92 -2.33
C PHE A 156 -19.35 -12.26 -3.50
N VAL A 157 -19.13 -11.66 -4.68
CA VAL A 157 -19.89 -11.98 -5.89
C VAL A 157 -19.67 -13.44 -6.30
N LEU A 158 -18.43 -13.92 -6.27
CA LEU A 158 -18.12 -15.31 -6.58
C LEU A 158 -18.77 -16.28 -5.58
N LEU A 159 -18.76 -15.95 -4.29
CA LEU A 159 -19.42 -16.74 -3.26
C LEU A 159 -20.94 -16.84 -3.51
N LEU A 160 -21.61 -15.72 -3.79
CA LEU A 160 -23.04 -15.72 -4.12
C LEU A 160 -23.36 -16.53 -5.40
N LEU A 161 -22.47 -16.48 -6.39
CA LEU A 161 -22.64 -17.27 -7.62
C LEU A 161 -22.49 -18.77 -7.35
N LEU A 162 -21.54 -19.16 -6.49
CA LEU A 162 -21.35 -20.56 -6.09
C LEU A 162 -22.54 -21.07 -5.28
N GLU A 163 -23.00 -20.31 -4.27
CA GLU A 163 -24.18 -20.68 -3.49
C GLU A 163 -25.43 -20.84 -4.37
N LEU A 164 -25.62 -19.94 -5.35
CA LEU A 164 -26.74 -20.04 -6.30
C LEU A 164 -26.64 -21.29 -7.17
N LEU A 165 -25.44 -21.61 -7.66
CA LEU A 165 -25.19 -22.80 -8.48
C LEU A 165 -25.40 -24.09 -7.68
N ASP A 166 -24.92 -24.15 -6.44
CA ASP A 166 -25.09 -25.30 -5.56
C ASP A 166 -26.57 -25.52 -5.22
N GLY A 167 -27.32 -24.45 -4.97
CA GLY A 167 -28.77 -24.52 -4.76
C GLY A 167 -29.57 -24.96 -6.00
N LEU A 168 -29.07 -24.68 -7.21
CA LEU A 168 -29.72 -25.07 -8.47
C LEU A 168 -29.35 -26.50 -8.91
N LEU A 169 -28.11 -26.92 -8.69
CA LEU A 169 -27.57 -28.20 -9.17
C LEU A 169 -27.60 -29.31 -8.11
N PHE A 170 -27.93 -29.00 -6.85
CA PHE A 170 -27.89 -29.92 -5.70
C PHE A 170 -26.56 -30.67 -5.57
N SER A 171 -25.47 -30.03 -6.01
CA SER A 171 -24.13 -30.63 -6.07
C SER A 171 -23.29 -30.10 -4.91
N HIS A 172 -23.46 -30.64 -3.70
CA HIS A 172 -22.57 -30.34 -2.59
C HIS A 172 -21.25 -31.09 -2.74
N SER A 173 -20.41 -30.61 -3.66
CA SER A 173 -19.09 -31.16 -3.86
C SER A 173 -18.12 -30.64 -2.79
N LEU A 174 -17.19 -31.49 -2.36
CA LEU A 174 -16.14 -31.09 -1.43
C LEU A 174 -15.33 -29.89 -1.95
N LEU A 175 -15.08 -29.85 -3.27
CA LEU A 175 -14.35 -28.76 -3.90
C LEU A 175 -15.11 -27.44 -3.81
N THR A 176 -16.43 -27.44 -3.99
CA THR A 176 -17.24 -26.23 -3.86
C THR A 176 -17.13 -25.67 -2.44
N MET A 177 -17.30 -26.53 -1.43
CA MET A 177 -17.19 -26.13 -0.02
C MET A 177 -15.81 -25.55 0.34
N ILE A 178 -14.72 -26.11 -0.20
CA ILE A 178 -13.37 -25.58 0.00
C ILE A 178 -13.24 -24.19 -0.62
N VAL A 179 -13.69 -24.01 -1.87
CA VAL A 179 -13.60 -22.73 -2.57
C VAL A 179 -14.44 -21.66 -1.86
N GLU A 180 -15.66 -21.98 -1.43
CA GLU A 180 -16.51 -21.09 -0.64
C GLU A 180 -15.84 -20.66 0.65
N SER A 181 -15.26 -21.62 1.39
CA SER A 181 -14.56 -21.35 2.65
C SER A 181 -13.37 -20.40 2.45
N ILE A 182 -12.59 -20.60 1.39
CA ILE A 182 -11.47 -19.72 1.02
C ILE A 182 -11.98 -18.33 0.64
N LEU A 183 -12.99 -18.25 -0.24
CA LEU A 183 -13.56 -16.97 -0.68
C LEU A 183 -14.11 -16.17 0.49
N ALA A 184 -14.84 -16.81 1.40
CA ALA A 184 -15.36 -16.20 2.61
C ALA A 184 -14.22 -15.69 3.52
N ALA A 185 -13.24 -16.55 3.82
CA ALA A 185 -12.15 -16.22 4.74
C ALA A 185 -11.27 -15.08 4.20
N TYR A 186 -10.78 -15.19 2.95
CA TYR A 186 -9.91 -14.18 2.36
C TYR A 186 -10.67 -12.90 1.98
N GLY A 187 -11.93 -13.02 1.54
CA GLY A 187 -12.80 -11.86 1.29
C GLY A 187 -13.01 -11.03 2.56
N ALA A 188 -13.35 -11.67 3.68
CA ALA A 188 -13.46 -11.02 4.97
C ALA A 188 -12.12 -10.43 5.44
N ALA A 189 -11.01 -11.15 5.23
CA ALA A 189 -9.68 -10.67 5.56
C ALA A 189 -9.30 -9.40 4.77
N PHE A 190 -9.66 -9.29 3.49
CA PHE A 190 -9.40 -8.07 2.72
C PHE A 190 -10.18 -6.85 3.26
N ILE A 191 -11.43 -7.04 3.68
CA ILE A 191 -12.21 -5.98 4.34
C ILE A 191 -11.52 -5.55 5.63
N MET A 192 -11.11 -6.51 6.46
CA MET A 192 -10.42 -6.22 7.71
C MET A 192 -9.09 -5.49 7.47
N LEU A 193 -8.30 -5.94 6.51
CA LEU A 193 -7.03 -5.32 6.12
C LEU A 193 -7.22 -3.89 5.63
N PHE A 194 -8.31 -3.58 4.91
CA PHE A 194 -8.61 -2.20 4.50
C PHE A 194 -8.71 -1.26 5.71
N PHE A 195 -9.40 -1.69 6.77
CA PHE A 195 -9.49 -0.90 8.01
C PHE A 195 -8.17 -0.86 8.77
N ILE A 196 -7.45 -1.99 8.86
CA ILE A 196 -6.15 -2.06 9.53
C ILE A 196 -5.15 -1.11 8.86
N TYR A 197 -5.04 -1.13 7.53
CA TYR A 197 -4.14 -0.22 6.82
C TYR A 197 -4.51 1.23 7.05
N LYS A 198 -5.81 1.57 7.09
CA LYS A 198 -6.24 2.93 7.43
C LYS A 198 -5.84 3.35 8.84
N VAL A 199 -5.89 2.43 9.81
CA VAL A 199 -5.41 2.70 11.18
C VAL A 199 -3.88 2.88 11.20
N LEU A 200 -3.15 2.03 10.46
CA LEU A 200 -1.70 2.14 10.33
C LEU A 200 -1.30 3.47 9.67
N ASP A 201 -2.00 3.89 8.61
CA ASP A 201 -1.80 5.17 7.92
C ASP A 201 -1.88 6.35 8.91
N VAL A 202 -2.94 6.37 9.73
CA VAL A 202 -3.15 7.41 10.76
C VAL A 202 -2.06 7.35 11.84
N TRP A 203 -1.67 6.14 12.26
CA TRP A 203 -0.65 5.95 13.29
C TRP A 203 0.74 6.41 12.80
N VAL A 204 1.13 5.99 11.60
CA VAL A 204 2.37 6.42 10.93
C VAL A 204 2.37 7.94 10.77
N TYR A 205 1.28 8.52 10.28
CA TYR A 205 1.16 9.97 10.12
C TYR A 205 1.35 10.72 11.45
N ARG A 206 0.65 10.29 12.51
CA ARG A 206 0.79 10.90 13.85
C ARG A 206 2.20 10.79 14.40
N LYS A 207 2.82 9.62 14.26
CA LYS A 207 4.16 9.37 14.78
C LYS A 207 5.19 10.25 14.08
N LEU A 208 5.10 10.40 12.76
CA LEU A 208 5.97 11.27 12.00
C LEU A 208 5.80 12.74 12.39
N ASN A 209 4.56 13.22 12.50
CA ASN A 209 4.32 14.61 12.87
C ASN A 209 4.84 14.95 14.27
N SER A 210 4.75 14.01 15.23
CA SER A 210 5.29 14.19 16.59
C SER A 210 6.81 14.30 16.67
N HIS A 211 7.54 13.77 15.67
CA HIS A 211 9.00 13.89 15.62
C HIS A 211 9.48 15.11 14.82
N LEU A 212 8.58 15.74 14.05
CA LEU A 212 8.88 16.93 13.25
C LEU A 212 8.51 18.23 13.97
N SER A 213 7.58 18.20 14.94
CA SER A 213 7.33 19.30 15.88
C SER A 213 8.50 19.44 16.85
#